data_AF-A0A948X340-F1
#
_entry.id   AF-A0A948X340-F1
#
_cell.length_a   1.000
_cell.length_b   1.000
_cell.length_c   1.000
_cell.angle_alpha   90.00
_cell.angle_beta   90.00
_cell.angle_gamma   90.00
#
_symmetry.space_group_name_H-M   'P 1'
#
loop_
_entity.id
_entity.type
_entity.pdbx_description
1 polymer ?
#
loop_
_entity_poly.entity_id
_entity_poly.type
_entity_poly.pdbx_seq_one_letter_code
_entity_poly.pdbx_strand_id
1 'polypeptide(L)'
;MKLSNLFYVGALSALALTSCKSNDDNSEWLGSDGINFTSYIEGLTSRASGSAWDDGDRVGIFMTAGADEFANREYAASASGNLTPAGQALKWPEEGSASFLAYYPYTASLSGKTYAVDVTDQTDPKKIDLLYSNNAANVANGETVNLAFKHQLSQIVINVEKDATIETTAGLAISISGMDTQASFDLNDGTLTPGGNKGNIAMNVNAEGTQAEAIVIPAADLSGAKMTFTLQGMSFDYSVTGTYEAGTKYTYKATLSILNGQPAVTMGTASIEDWKDQAGGDINVDFEEGEAPSGEEFVALDAPFADGMDGFTIDDVELGDVGYVWKHDAEYHYMKASAHVGDVDYATESWLISPAIDLTKATTAKLTFTHVINYDKQGEKEQNQTLWVADAAAVDASSTGWEQVTITTYPNGMSWDESSSGDIDLSKYAGKTIKLGFKYVSTESSAATWEIWNVKVVGNPSGGTVDPDPDPEPSGSNLLTNPGFEDWTAALPTAWDNKTYNTGEIVKETTIKHEGNNSLRQTSASGTNKVQQEVNIIGGKKYRISYWFLDNDTKASSRYWFAMVGSDGKTINEINDQIQQTDYSTDNAEWQNVVIEFTAPEGTVKMRYEVRTYRNMDSNEAGGYIYYDDMELTEVQ
;
A
#
# COMPACT_ATOMS: atom_id res chain seq x y z
N MET A 1 -45.56 -41.58 54.83
CA MET A 1 -45.89 -42.89 54.23
C MET A 1 -45.70 -42.72 52.72
N LYS A 2 -44.52 -43.05 52.19
CA LYS A 2 -44.19 -44.26 51.41
C LYS A 2 -44.49 -44.13 49.90
N LEU A 3 -43.39 -44.24 49.13
CA LEU A 3 -43.22 -44.81 47.77
C LEU A 3 -43.86 -44.06 46.57
N SER A 4 -43.35 -44.04 45.34
CA SER A 4 -42.07 -44.39 44.67
C SER A 4 -42.34 -44.39 43.15
N ASN A 5 -41.38 -43.91 42.34
CA ASN A 5 -40.93 -44.44 41.02
C ASN A 5 -41.89 -44.69 39.82
N LEU A 6 -41.63 -43.94 38.72
CA LEU A 6 -40.94 -44.39 37.47
C LEU A 6 -41.73 -44.91 36.22
N PHE A 7 -41.22 -44.43 35.05
CA PHE A 7 -41.18 -44.97 33.67
C PHE A 7 -42.09 -44.44 32.52
N TYR A 8 -41.44 -44.40 31.35
CA TYR A 8 -41.67 -43.72 30.07
C TYR A 8 -42.32 -44.61 28.97
N VAL A 9 -42.68 -43.92 27.86
CA VAL A 9 -42.76 -44.35 26.42
C VAL A 9 -44.14 -44.73 25.85
N GLY A 10 -44.53 -44.03 24.76
CA GLY A 10 -45.50 -44.49 23.76
C GLY A 10 -45.85 -43.40 22.74
N ALA A 11 -45.38 -43.55 21.50
CA ALA A 11 -45.37 -42.56 20.42
C ALA A 11 -46.62 -42.53 19.51
N LEU A 12 -46.56 -41.60 18.55
CA LEU A 12 -47.27 -41.48 17.26
C LEU A 12 -48.63 -40.75 17.24
N SER A 13 -48.65 -39.59 16.59
CA SER A 13 -49.87 -38.96 16.08
C SER A 13 -49.58 -38.33 14.73
N ALA A 14 -50.14 -38.94 13.67
CA ALA A 14 -50.30 -38.35 12.35
C ALA A 14 -51.75 -37.90 12.22
N LEU A 15 -51.97 -36.61 11.96
CA LEU A 15 -53.27 -36.06 11.60
C LEU A 15 -53.08 -35.18 10.37
N ALA A 16 -53.58 -35.69 9.24
CA ALA A 16 -53.81 -34.94 8.03
C ALA A 16 -55.13 -34.16 8.16
N LEU A 17 -55.14 -32.90 7.75
CA LEU A 17 -56.36 -32.16 7.42
C LEU A 17 -56.16 -31.41 6.11
N THR A 18 -56.93 -31.82 5.10
CA THR A 18 -57.25 -31.04 3.90
C THR A 18 -58.41 -30.10 4.22
N SER A 19 -58.30 -28.80 3.90
CA SER A 19 -59.43 -27.88 3.80
C SER A 19 -59.25 -26.93 2.61
N CYS A 20 -60.35 -26.72 1.87
CA CYS A 20 -60.45 -25.89 0.68
C CYS A 20 -60.61 -24.40 1.01
N LYS A 21 -60.03 -23.60 0.11
CA LYS A 21 -60.17 -22.17 -0.20
C LYS A 21 -61.33 -21.40 0.46
N SER A 22 -60.95 -20.38 1.22
CA SER A 22 -61.46 -19.01 1.09
C SER A 22 -60.26 -18.08 0.95
N ASN A 23 -60.24 -17.28 -0.12
CA ASN A 23 -59.24 -16.24 -0.34
C ASN A 23 -59.27 -15.22 0.79
N ASP A 24 -58.13 -15.05 1.48
CA ASP A 24 -57.75 -13.82 2.15
C ASP A 24 -56.42 -13.37 1.52
N ASP A 25 -56.52 -12.31 0.70
CA ASP A 25 -55.45 -11.62 -0.02
C ASP A 25 -54.59 -10.77 0.93
N ASN A 26 -53.81 -11.38 1.82
CA ASN A 26 -52.73 -10.64 2.50
C ASN A 26 -51.58 -11.51 3.02
N SER A 27 -51.31 -12.59 2.31
CA SER A 27 -50.18 -13.48 2.55
C SER A 27 -49.61 -13.81 1.19
N GLU A 28 -48.75 -12.94 0.63
CA GLU A 28 -47.91 -13.31 -0.51
C GLU A 28 -46.84 -14.30 -0.04
N TRP A 29 -47.31 -15.52 0.24
CA TRP A 29 -46.51 -16.72 0.17
C TRP A 29 -46.06 -16.81 -1.29
N LEU A 30 -44.77 -16.57 -1.54
CA LEU A 30 -44.11 -16.82 -2.82
C LEU A 30 -44.58 -18.19 -3.33
N GLY A 31 -45.48 -18.18 -4.31
CA GLY A 31 -45.73 -19.38 -5.11
C GLY A 31 -44.40 -19.86 -5.68
N SER A 32 -44.28 -21.16 -5.94
CA SER A 32 -43.07 -21.87 -6.39
C SER A 32 -42.36 -21.31 -7.63
N ASP A 33 -42.85 -20.23 -8.23
CA ASP A 33 -42.45 -19.71 -9.54
C ASP A 33 -41.79 -18.32 -9.45
N GLY A 34 -41.67 -17.73 -8.24
CA GLY A 34 -40.98 -16.46 -8.02
C GLY A 34 -39.45 -16.60 -8.06
N ILE A 35 -38.77 -15.58 -8.59
CA ILE A 35 -37.29 -15.58 -8.69
C ILE A 35 -36.69 -15.02 -7.40
N ASN A 36 -35.77 -15.77 -6.78
CA ASN A 36 -35.01 -15.34 -5.62
C ASN A 36 -33.74 -14.62 -6.07
N PHE A 37 -33.62 -13.35 -5.73
CA PHE A 37 -32.44 -12.55 -6.03
C PHE A 37 -31.65 -12.21 -4.77
N THR A 38 -30.34 -12.46 -4.82
CA THR A 38 -29.36 -11.88 -3.91
C THR A 38 -28.50 -10.89 -4.67
N SER A 39 -27.91 -9.94 -3.97
CA SER A 39 -27.07 -8.91 -4.58
C SER A 39 -25.98 -8.45 -3.64
N TYR A 40 -24.90 -7.95 -4.23
CA TYR A 40 -23.81 -7.29 -3.53
C TYR A 40 -23.12 -6.31 -4.49
N ILE A 41 -22.41 -5.35 -3.93
CA ILE A 41 -21.57 -4.41 -4.67
C ILE A 41 -20.15 -4.96 -4.60
N GLU A 42 -19.52 -5.20 -5.76
CA GLU A 42 -18.17 -5.74 -5.84
C GLU A 42 -17.16 -4.79 -5.18
N GLY A 43 -16.14 -5.35 -4.51
CA GLY A 43 -15.14 -4.59 -3.74
C GLY A 43 -15.18 -4.85 -2.23
N LEU A 44 -16.27 -5.44 -1.70
CA LEU A 44 -16.40 -5.88 -0.31
C LEU A 44 -16.05 -7.36 -0.16
N THR A 45 -14.81 -7.67 0.24
CA THR A 45 -14.41 -9.03 0.65
C THR A 45 -14.40 -9.13 2.18
N SER A 46 -15.56 -9.07 2.83
CA SER A 46 -15.65 -9.52 4.22
C SER A 46 -16.79 -10.52 4.37
N ARG A 47 -16.55 -11.55 5.17
CA ARG A 47 -17.47 -12.68 5.39
C ARG A 47 -18.67 -12.31 6.27
N ALA A 48 -18.88 -11.02 6.57
CA ALA A 48 -20.07 -10.52 7.21
C ALA A 48 -21.14 -10.31 6.11
N SER A 49 -22.34 -10.82 6.34
CA SER A 49 -23.48 -10.82 5.40
C SER A 49 -24.09 -9.43 5.10
N GLY A 50 -23.28 -8.36 5.13
CA GLY A 50 -23.70 -7.01 4.79
C GLY A 50 -23.41 -6.76 3.31
N SER A 51 -24.45 -6.52 2.53
CA SER A 51 -24.31 -5.80 1.27
C SER A 51 -24.25 -4.30 1.60
N ALA A 52 -23.51 -3.49 0.86
CA ALA A 52 -23.45 -2.03 1.05
C ALA A 52 -24.79 -1.27 0.82
N TRP A 53 -25.88 -1.98 0.55
CA TRP A 53 -27.21 -1.40 0.39
C TRP A 53 -27.76 -0.81 1.70
N ASP A 54 -28.44 0.32 1.59
CA ASP A 54 -29.41 0.73 2.61
C ASP A 54 -30.71 -0.05 2.44
N ASP A 55 -31.39 -0.29 3.57
CA ASP A 55 -32.71 -0.90 3.53
C ASP A 55 -33.68 -0.02 2.74
N GLY A 56 -34.16 -0.55 1.61
CA GLY A 56 -35.08 0.13 0.72
C GLY A 56 -34.44 0.77 -0.53
N ASP A 57 -33.15 0.60 -0.78
CA ASP A 57 -32.57 1.00 -2.06
C ASP A 57 -33.28 0.32 -3.23
N ARG A 58 -33.51 1.06 -4.32
CA ARG A 58 -34.34 0.60 -5.45
C ARG A 58 -33.49 0.29 -6.67
N VAL A 59 -33.59 -0.93 -7.17
CA VAL A 59 -32.89 -1.42 -8.37
C VAL A 59 -33.88 -1.76 -9.47
N GLY A 60 -33.47 -1.55 -10.72
CA GLY A 60 -34.22 -1.98 -11.90
C GLY A 60 -33.64 -3.27 -12.47
N ILE A 61 -34.47 -4.30 -12.65
CA ILE A 61 -34.05 -5.61 -13.19
C ILE A 61 -34.76 -5.91 -14.51
N PHE A 62 -33.97 -6.27 -15.51
CA PHE A 62 -34.43 -6.83 -16.77
C PHE A 62 -34.19 -8.34 -16.79
N MET A 63 -35.13 -9.08 -17.37
CA MET A 63 -34.99 -10.51 -17.59
C MET A 63 -35.19 -10.83 -19.07
N THR A 64 -34.28 -11.63 -19.63
CA THR A 64 -34.41 -12.20 -20.98
C THR A 64 -34.54 -13.71 -20.86
N ALA A 65 -35.63 -14.28 -21.40
CA ALA A 65 -35.87 -15.72 -21.42
C ALA A 65 -36.30 -16.13 -22.84
N GLY A 66 -35.40 -16.78 -23.58
CA GLY A 66 -35.63 -17.08 -25.00
C GLY A 66 -35.81 -15.80 -25.83
N ALA A 67 -36.97 -15.63 -26.46
CA ALA A 67 -37.33 -14.45 -27.24
C ALA A 67 -38.09 -13.38 -26.43
N ASP A 68 -38.49 -13.70 -25.20
CA ASP A 68 -39.24 -12.80 -24.33
C ASP A 68 -38.30 -11.94 -23.50
N GLU A 69 -38.64 -10.65 -23.41
CA GLU A 69 -37.97 -9.68 -22.55
C GLU A 69 -38.97 -9.06 -21.57
N PHE A 70 -38.60 -9.06 -20.30
CA PHE A 70 -39.35 -8.43 -19.22
C PHE A 70 -38.56 -7.22 -18.74
N ALA A 71 -39.05 -6.03 -19.09
CA ALA A 71 -38.31 -4.80 -18.91
C ALA A 71 -38.47 -4.19 -17.51
N ASN A 72 -37.33 -3.69 -16.98
CA ASN A 72 -37.21 -2.72 -15.89
C ASN A 72 -38.17 -2.94 -14.69
N ARG A 73 -38.10 -4.11 -14.05
CA ARG A 73 -38.87 -4.39 -12.83
C ARG A 73 -38.19 -3.79 -11.61
N GLU A 74 -38.96 -3.07 -10.81
CA GLU A 74 -38.47 -2.46 -9.58
C GLU A 74 -38.37 -3.49 -8.44
N TYR A 75 -37.19 -3.55 -7.83
CA TYR A 75 -36.93 -4.34 -6.63
C TYR A 75 -36.31 -3.47 -5.54
N ALA A 76 -36.65 -3.76 -4.30
CA ALA A 76 -36.10 -3.15 -3.09
C ALA A 76 -35.02 -4.06 -2.49
N ALA A 77 -33.82 -3.52 -2.30
CA ALA A 77 -32.74 -4.18 -1.59
C ALA A 77 -32.93 -4.07 -0.07
N SER A 78 -32.66 -5.17 0.63
CA SER A 78 -32.40 -5.13 2.07
C SER A 78 -30.91 -4.84 2.33
N ALA A 79 -30.57 -4.46 3.56
CA ALA A 79 -29.17 -4.30 4.00
C ALA A 79 -28.31 -5.58 3.88
N SER A 80 -28.95 -6.74 3.73
CA SER A 80 -28.29 -8.03 3.49
C SER A 80 -28.24 -8.45 2.00
N GLY A 81 -28.74 -7.58 1.11
CA GLY A 81 -28.64 -7.75 -0.34
C GLY A 81 -29.74 -8.61 -0.93
N ASN A 82 -30.75 -8.99 -0.15
CA ASN A 82 -31.91 -9.69 -0.66
C ASN A 82 -32.83 -8.71 -1.39
N LEU A 83 -33.22 -9.03 -2.62
CA LEU A 83 -34.08 -8.14 -3.41
C LEU A 83 -35.53 -8.63 -3.35
N THR A 84 -36.43 -7.74 -2.94
CA THR A 84 -37.86 -8.00 -2.89
C THR A 84 -38.60 -7.18 -3.95
N PRO A 85 -39.60 -7.72 -4.66
CA PRO A 85 -40.35 -6.94 -5.65
C PRO A 85 -41.02 -5.72 -5.00
N ALA A 86 -40.74 -4.52 -5.52
CA ALA A 86 -41.43 -3.28 -5.14
C ALA A 86 -42.55 -2.90 -6.13
N GLY A 87 -42.79 -3.77 -7.11
CA GLY A 87 -43.84 -3.69 -8.13
C GLY A 87 -44.20 -5.07 -8.66
N GLN A 88 -44.39 -5.20 -9.97
CA GLN A 88 -44.68 -6.50 -10.57
C GLN A 88 -43.45 -7.42 -10.54
N ALA A 89 -43.55 -8.53 -9.80
CA ALA A 89 -42.50 -9.53 -9.69
C ALA A 89 -42.17 -10.24 -11.02
N LEU A 90 -40.88 -10.53 -11.23
CA LEU A 90 -40.41 -11.48 -12.24
C LEU A 90 -40.72 -12.92 -11.82
N LYS A 91 -40.97 -13.77 -12.81
CA LYS A 91 -41.25 -15.19 -12.63
C LYS A 91 -40.41 -16.01 -13.59
N TRP A 92 -40.05 -17.22 -13.20
CA TRP A 92 -39.34 -18.13 -14.08
C TRP A 92 -40.19 -18.51 -15.32
N PRO A 93 -39.57 -18.73 -16.49
CA PRO A 93 -40.25 -19.32 -17.64
C PRO A 93 -40.62 -20.78 -17.35
N GLU A 94 -41.63 -21.32 -18.04
CA GLU A 94 -42.09 -22.70 -17.82
C GLU A 94 -40.97 -23.74 -18.07
N GLU A 95 -40.08 -23.49 -19.03
CA GLU A 95 -38.89 -24.29 -19.30
C GLU A 95 -37.71 -23.38 -19.73
N GLY A 96 -36.47 -23.83 -19.50
CA GLY A 96 -35.25 -23.17 -19.97
C GLY A 96 -34.51 -22.35 -18.90
N SER A 97 -33.73 -21.37 -19.37
CA SER A 97 -32.91 -20.48 -18.55
C SER A 97 -33.26 -19.01 -18.82
N ALA A 98 -32.85 -18.13 -17.91
CA ALA A 98 -33.01 -16.70 -18.05
C ALA A 98 -31.70 -15.95 -17.79
N SER A 99 -31.51 -14.82 -18.46
CA SER A 99 -30.40 -13.90 -18.19
C SER A 99 -30.93 -12.61 -17.59
N PHE A 100 -30.17 -12.04 -16.67
CA PHE A 100 -30.57 -10.88 -15.89
C PHE A 100 -29.55 -9.76 -16.03
N LEU A 101 -30.10 -8.56 -16.06
CA LEU A 101 -29.39 -7.31 -16.08
C LEU A 101 -30.03 -6.44 -15.01
N ALA A 102 -29.22 -5.78 -14.21
CA ALA A 102 -29.70 -4.91 -13.16
C ALA A 102 -28.90 -3.62 -13.06
N TYR A 103 -29.55 -2.56 -12.58
CA TYR A 103 -28.90 -1.27 -12.33
C TYR A 103 -29.52 -0.55 -11.14
N TYR A 104 -28.76 0.39 -10.58
CA TYR A 104 -29.16 1.30 -9.51
C TYR A 104 -28.64 2.72 -9.83
N PRO A 105 -29.33 3.80 -9.42
CA PRO A 105 -30.66 3.78 -8.80
C PRO A 105 -31.78 3.59 -9.83
N TYR A 106 -32.84 2.89 -9.44
CA TYR A 106 -34.01 2.65 -10.29
C TYR A 106 -34.66 3.94 -10.78
N THR A 107 -35.02 3.96 -12.06
CA THR A 107 -35.92 4.96 -12.64
C THR A 107 -37.06 4.28 -13.39
N ALA A 108 -38.29 4.78 -13.18
CA ALA A 108 -39.47 4.26 -13.85
C ALA A 108 -39.49 4.55 -15.36
N SER A 109 -38.74 5.56 -15.81
CA SER A 109 -38.76 6.02 -17.21
C SER A 109 -37.36 5.96 -17.82
N LEU A 110 -37.12 4.94 -18.63
CA LEU A 110 -35.93 4.81 -19.48
C LEU A 110 -36.28 5.08 -20.94
N SER A 111 -35.36 5.68 -21.68
CA SER A 111 -35.46 5.75 -23.14
C SER A 111 -34.91 4.46 -23.73
N GLY A 112 -35.76 3.44 -23.87
CA GLY A 112 -35.30 2.08 -24.19
C GLY A 112 -34.53 1.48 -23.01
N LYS A 113 -33.30 1.04 -23.26
CA LYS A 113 -32.36 0.53 -22.23
C LYS A 113 -31.23 1.52 -21.94
N THR A 114 -31.47 2.81 -22.17
CA THR A 114 -30.50 3.86 -21.89
C THR A 114 -30.84 4.56 -20.58
N TYR A 115 -29.90 4.54 -19.63
CA TYR A 115 -29.96 5.30 -18.39
C TYR A 115 -29.27 6.66 -18.57
N ALA A 116 -29.92 7.74 -18.15
CA ALA A 116 -29.35 9.08 -18.21
C ALA A 116 -28.58 9.36 -16.91
N VAL A 117 -27.29 9.68 -17.03
CA VAL A 117 -26.43 10.07 -15.92
C VAL A 117 -26.33 11.59 -15.87
N ASP A 118 -26.53 12.17 -14.70
CA ASP A 118 -26.30 13.59 -14.41
C ASP A 118 -25.61 13.72 -13.04
N VAL A 119 -24.39 14.26 -13.04
CA VAL A 119 -23.55 14.41 -11.83
C VAL A 119 -23.47 15.86 -11.34
N THR A 120 -24.39 16.72 -11.78
CA THR A 120 -24.38 18.14 -11.39
C THR A 120 -24.75 18.38 -9.93
N ASP A 121 -25.62 17.55 -9.36
CA ASP A 121 -26.07 17.65 -7.97
C ASP A 121 -25.36 16.61 -7.11
N GLN A 122 -24.34 17.03 -6.38
CA GLN A 122 -23.57 16.15 -5.49
C GLN A 122 -24.25 15.98 -4.12
N THR A 123 -25.30 16.72 -3.78
CA THR A 123 -25.82 16.81 -2.40
C THR A 123 -26.33 15.48 -1.82
N ASP A 124 -26.65 14.52 -2.68
CA ASP A 124 -27.05 13.17 -2.31
C ASP A 124 -26.34 12.16 -3.22
N PRO A 125 -25.08 11.78 -2.90
CA PRO A 125 -24.25 10.94 -3.78
C PRO A 125 -24.93 9.64 -4.20
N LYS A 126 -25.77 9.06 -3.33
CA LYS A 126 -26.52 7.83 -3.60
C LYS A 126 -27.47 7.93 -4.79
N LYS A 127 -27.96 9.12 -5.12
CA LYS A 127 -28.87 9.31 -6.27
C LYS A 127 -28.16 9.37 -7.62
N ILE A 128 -26.85 9.60 -7.61
CA ILE A 128 -26.05 9.75 -8.83
C ILE A 128 -25.01 8.64 -8.99
N ASP A 129 -24.79 7.82 -7.96
CA ASP A 129 -23.93 6.63 -8.02
C ASP A 129 -24.58 5.51 -8.85
N LEU A 130 -24.22 5.46 -10.14
CA LEU A 130 -24.70 4.43 -11.06
C LEU A 130 -23.99 3.10 -10.79
N LEU A 131 -24.75 2.10 -10.36
CA LEU A 131 -24.30 0.71 -10.26
C LEU A 131 -24.94 -0.13 -11.35
N TYR A 132 -24.19 -1.12 -11.86
CA TYR A 132 -24.65 -2.01 -12.93
C TYR A 132 -24.18 -3.44 -12.75
N SER A 133 -25.03 -4.39 -13.15
CA SER A 133 -24.78 -5.83 -13.09
C SER A 133 -25.34 -6.53 -14.33
N ASN A 134 -24.52 -7.39 -14.96
CA ASN A 134 -24.93 -8.28 -16.05
C ASN A 134 -24.29 -9.67 -15.93
N ASN A 135 -23.85 -10.04 -14.72
CA ASN A 135 -23.12 -11.28 -14.46
C ASN A 135 -24.03 -12.53 -14.56
N ALA A 136 -25.31 -12.37 -14.25
CA ALA A 136 -26.27 -13.48 -14.15
C ALA A 136 -26.83 -13.88 -15.53
N ALA A 137 -26.02 -14.56 -16.34
CA ALA A 137 -26.43 -15.06 -17.66
C ALA A 137 -26.81 -16.54 -17.63
N ASN A 138 -27.88 -16.90 -18.35
CA ASN A 138 -28.36 -18.27 -18.55
C ASN A 138 -28.59 -19.08 -17.25
N VAL A 139 -29.11 -18.43 -16.20
CA VAL A 139 -29.42 -19.07 -14.93
C VAL A 139 -30.58 -20.05 -15.10
N ALA A 140 -30.46 -21.26 -14.54
CA ALA A 140 -31.47 -22.29 -14.67
C ALA A 140 -32.70 -21.98 -13.80
N ASN A 141 -33.87 -22.44 -14.24
CA ASN A 141 -35.12 -22.26 -13.51
C ASN A 141 -35.01 -22.81 -12.07
N GLY A 142 -35.38 -21.98 -11.09
CA GLY A 142 -35.43 -22.33 -9.67
C GLY A 142 -34.14 -22.06 -8.90
N GLU A 143 -33.05 -21.67 -9.56
CA GLU A 143 -31.80 -21.29 -8.87
C GLU A 143 -31.91 -19.90 -8.23
N THR A 144 -31.08 -19.64 -7.22
CA THR A 144 -30.91 -18.28 -6.69
C THR A 144 -30.09 -17.45 -7.68
N VAL A 145 -30.60 -16.29 -8.08
CA VAL A 145 -29.89 -15.37 -8.97
C VAL A 145 -29.05 -14.41 -8.13
N ASN A 146 -27.73 -14.45 -8.28
CA ASN A 146 -26.83 -13.54 -7.59
C ASN A 146 -26.35 -12.41 -8.51
N LEU A 147 -26.71 -11.17 -8.18
CA LEU A 147 -26.38 -9.98 -8.96
C LEU A 147 -25.18 -9.25 -8.35
N ALA A 148 -24.06 -9.25 -9.07
CA ALA A 148 -22.83 -8.58 -8.68
C ALA A 148 -22.78 -7.18 -9.32
N PHE A 149 -22.99 -6.13 -8.53
CA PHE A 149 -23.05 -4.75 -8.99
C PHE A 149 -21.65 -4.11 -8.98
N LYS A 150 -21.38 -3.25 -9.96
CA LYS A 150 -20.16 -2.45 -10.06
C LYS A 150 -20.51 -0.97 -10.23
N HIS A 151 -19.77 -0.09 -9.56
CA HIS A 151 -19.79 1.34 -9.85
C HIS A 151 -19.39 1.61 -11.30
N GLN A 152 -20.15 2.47 -11.98
CA GLN A 152 -19.90 2.84 -13.39
C GLN A 152 -19.29 4.23 -13.53
N LEU A 153 -19.16 4.97 -12.43
CA LEU A 153 -18.60 6.32 -12.37
C LEU A 153 -17.29 6.33 -11.58
N SER A 154 -16.65 7.49 -11.45
CA SER A 154 -15.45 7.67 -10.62
C SER A 154 -15.78 8.48 -9.37
N GLN A 155 -15.21 8.12 -8.23
CA GLN A 155 -15.29 8.93 -7.01
C GLN A 155 -13.99 9.73 -6.85
N ILE A 156 -14.10 11.01 -6.49
CA ILE A 156 -12.98 11.87 -6.11
C ILE A 156 -13.17 12.21 -4.64
N VAL A 157 -12.13 12.00 -3.85
CA VAL A 157 -12.03 12.47 -2.47
C VAL A 157 -10.83 13.41 -2.37
N ILE A 158 -10.96 14.50 -1.64
CA ILE A 158 -9.87 15.44 -1.38
C ILE A 158 -9.76 15.63 0.13
N ASN A 159 -8.65 15.20 0.71
CA ASN A 159 -8.28 15.47 2.08
C ASN A 159 -7.52 16.80 2.11
N VAL A 160 -8.10 17.80 2.77
CA VAL A 160 -7.60 19.17 2.78
C VAL A 160 -6.87 19.47 4.08
N GLU A 161 -5.62 19.85 3.93
CA GLU A 161 -4.76 20.40 4.95
C GLU A 161 -4.48 21.88 4.68
N LYS A 162 -3.88 22.52 5.67
CA LYS A 162 -3.45 23.91 5.58
C LYS A 162 -2.08 24.05 6.22
N ASP A 163 -1.27 24.97 5.71
CA ASP A 163 -0.02 25.34 6.37
C ASP A 163 -0.25 26.40 7.47
N ALA A 164 0.84 26.90 8.04
CA ALA A 164 0.79 27.92 9.08
C ALA A 164 0.31 29.31 8.59
N THR A 165 0.26 29.55 7.28
CA THR A 165 -0.15 30.83 6.68
C THR A 165 -1.66 30.95 6.48
N ILE A 166 -2.39 29.85 6.56
CA ILE A 166 -3.86 29.80 6.51
C ILE A 166 -4.40 29.55 7.91
N GLU A 167 -5.29 30.43 8.40
CA GLU A 167 -5.82 30.34 9.76
C GLU A 167 -6.79 29.16 9.95
N THR A 168 -7.71 28.95 9.00
CA THR A 168 -8.76 27.93 9.06
C THR A 168 -9.20 27.50 7.67
N THR A 169 -9.63 26.24 7.54
CA THR A 169 -10.29 25.69 6.34
C THR A 169 -11.81 25.81 6.39
N ALA A 170 -12.40 26.23 7.52
CA ALA A 170 -13.85 26.31 7.65
C ALA A 170 -14.47 27.27 6.62
N GLY A 171 -15.52 26.82 5.94
CA GLY A 171 -16.17 27.56 4.85
C GLY A 171 -15.48 27.42 3.49
N LEU A 172 -14.56 26.45 3.34
CA LEU A 172 -14.00 26.07 2.05
C LEU A 172 -15.08 25.56 1.10
N ALA A 173 -15.01 25.98 -0.16
CA ALA A 173 -15.77 25.39 -1.26
C ALA A 173 -14.80 24.86 -2.31
N ILE A 174 -15.08 23.70 -2.89
CA ILE A 174 -14.25 23.11 -3.96
C ILE A 174 -15.15 22.79 -5.16
N SER A 175 -14.64 23.05 -6.37
CA SER A 175 -15.31 22.63 -7.60
C SER A 175 -14.30 22.13 -8.62
N ILE A 176 -14.74 21.20 -9.47
CA ILE A 176 -13.98 20.73 -10.63
C ILE A 176 -14.70 21.16 -11.92
N SER A 177 -13.98 21.88 -12.77
CA SER A 177 -14.45 22.36 -14.07
C SER A 177 -13.76 21.61 -15.21
N GLY A 178 -14.35 21.63 -16.41
CA GLY A 178 -13.75 21.01 -17.61
C GLY A 178 -14.06 19.53 -17.78
N MET A 179 -15.00 19.00 -16.98
CA MET A 179 -15.50 17.63 -17.00
C MET A 179 -16.91 17.56 -17.59
N ASP A 180 -17.25 16.46 -18.26
CA ASP A 180 -18.64 16.19 -18.64
C ASP A 180 -19.52 16.08 -17.40
N THR A 181 -20.70 16.71 -17.44
CA THR A 181 -21.66 16.65 -16.33
C THR A 181 -22.83 15.70 -16.59
N GLN A 182 -22.99 15.25 -17.83
CA GLN A 182 -24.04 14.34 -18.26
C GLN A 182 -23.48 13.26 -19.18
N ALA A 183 -24.05 12.05 -19.09
CA ALA A 183 -23.71 10.92 -19.94
C ALA A 183 -24.95 10.05 -20.20
N SER A 184 -24.87 9.18 -21.21
CA SER A 184 -25.84 8.10 -21.43
C SER A 184 -25.16 6.76 -21.21
N PHE A 185 -25.77 5.90 -20.38
CA PHE A 185 -25.31 4.56 -20.13
C PHE A 185 -26.22 3.55 -20.84
N ASP A 186 -25.66 2.74 -21.73
CA ASP A 186 -26.40 1.65 -22.39
C ASP A 186 -26.40 0.42 -21.50
N LEU A 187 -27.57 0.09 -20.97
CA LEU A 187 -27.73 -1.08 -20.12
C LEU A 187 -27.44 -2.38 -20.89
N ASN A 188 -27.60 -2.46 -22.21
CA ASN A 188 -27.40 -3.74 -22.93
C ASN A 188 -25.96 -4.26 -22.84
N ASP A 189 -24.98 -3.36 -22.92
CA ASP A 189 -23.56 -3.72 -22.99
C ASP A 189 -22.71 -3.05 -21.89
N GLY A 190 -23.30 -2.16 -21.09
CA GLY A 190 -22.62 -1.44 -20.02
C GLY A 190 -21.78 -0.25 -20.50
N THR A 191 -22.00 0.24 -21.73
CA THR A 191 -21.22 1.35 -22.28
C THR A 191 -21.67 2.69 -21.74
N LEU A 192 -20.76 3.43 -21.09
CA LEU A 192 -20.96 4.82 -20.70
C LEU A 192 -20.47 5.78 -21.80
N THR A 193 -21.36 6.65 -22.29
CA THR A 193 -21.06 7.64 -23.33
C THR A 193 -21.21 9.07 -22.78
N PRO A 194 -20.11 9.84 -22.64
CA PRO A 194 -20.17 11.23 -22.20
C PRO A 194 -20.97 12.12 -23.16
N GLY A 195 -21.71 13.09 -22.62
CA GLY A 195 -22.59 13.98 -23.38
C GLY A 195 -21.86 15.04 -24.21
N GLY A 196 -20.56 15.26 -23.97
CA GLY A 196 -19.69 16.23 -24.65
C GLY A 196 -19.80 17.66 -24.12
N ASN A 197 -20.71 17.92 -23.18
CA ASN A 197 -20.89 19.22 -22.55
C ASN A 197 -20.10 19.27 -21.24
N LYS A 198 -18.97 19.98 -21.27
CA LYS A 198 -18.14 20.22 -20.09
C LYS A 198 -18.76 21.31 -19.21
N GLY A 199 -18.81 21.06 -17.90
CA GLY A 199 -19.40 21.95 -16.90
C GLY A 199 -18.53 22.11 -15.66
N ASN A 200 -19.12 22.74 -14.62
CA ASN A 200 -18.52 22.87 -13.29
C ASN A 200 -19.33 22.02 -12.31
N ILE A 201 -18.64 21.16 -11.57
CA ILE A 201 -19.22 20.28 -10.54
C ILE A 201 -18.76 20.82 -9.19
N ALA A 202 -19.70 21.26 -8.35
CA ALA A 202 -19.40 21.65 -6.97
C ALA A 202 -19.31 20.39 -6.12
N MET A 203 -18.19 20.20 -5.42
CA MET A 203 -17.96 19.04 -4.55
C MET A 203 -18.70 19.22 -3.22
N ASN A 204 -19.05 18.12 -2.58
CA ASN A 204 -19.53 18.13 -1.21
C ASN A 204 -18.34 18.33 -0.28
N VAL A 205 -18.26 19.48 0.39
CA VAL A 205 -17.23 19.76 1.39
C VAL A 205 -17.83 19.62 2.79
N ASN A 206 -17.12 18.94 3.70
CA ASN A 206 -17.55 18.86 5.10
C ASN A 206 -17.51 20.24 5.79
N ALA A 207 -18.17 20.37 6.94
CA ALA A 207 -18.31 21.65 7.63
C ALA A 207 -16.95 22.25 8.06
N GLU A 208 -16.01 21.38 8.40
CA GLU A 208 -14.64 21.73 8.82
C GLU A 208 -13.76 22.16 7.64
N GLY A 209 -14.17 21.89 6.39
CA GLY A 209 -13.39 22.16 5.19
C GLY A 209 -12.14 21.28 5.06
N THR A 210 -12.09 20.15 5.75
CA THR A 210 -10.96 19.22 5.78
C THR A 210 -11.13 18.05 4.82
N GLN A 211 -12.33 17.83 4.28
CA GLN A 211 -12.57 16.80 3.29
C GLN A 211 -13.62 17.24 2.27
N ALA A 212 -13.44 16.84 1.02
CA ALA A 212 -14.45 16.99 -0.01
C ALA A 212 -14.60 15.76 -0.88
N GLU A 213 -15.81 15.52 -1.38
CA GLU A 213 -16.12 14.36 -2.22
C GLU A 213 -16.93 14.77 -3.47
N ALA A 214 -16.72 14.07 -4.58
CA ALA A 214 -17.59 14.16 -5.75
C ALA A 214 -17.59 12.87 -6.56
N ILE A 215 -18.73 12.53 -7.15
CA ILE A 215 -18.88 11.50 -8.17
C ILE A 215 -18.82 12.18 -9.54
N VAL A 216 -17.93 11.74 -10.41
CA VAL A 216 -17.72 12.33 -11.75
C VAL A 216 -17.86 11.27 -12.84
N ILE A 217 -18.14 11.74 -14.06
CA ILE A 217 -18.10 10.88 -15.24
C ILE A 217 -16.63 10.54 -15.57
N PRO A 218 -16.27 9.25 -15.73
CA PRO A 218 -14.95 8.80 -16.14
C PRO A 218 -14.48 9.50 -17.41
N ALA A 219 -13.19 9.85 -17.47
CA ALA A 219 -12.59 10.57 -18.57
C ALA A 219 -11.17 10.07 -18.84
N ALA A 220 -10.90 9.68 -20.09
CA ALA A 220 -9.57 9.23 -20.53
C ALA A 220 -8.58 10.38 -20.82
N ASP A 221 -9.04 11.63 -20.75
CA ASP A 221 -8.20 12.82 -20.87
C ASP A 221 -8.77 13.95 -20.00
N LEU A 222 -8.04 14.27 -18.94
CA LEU A 222 -8.35 15.37 -18.02
C LEU A 222 -7.71 16.69 -18.45
N SER A 223 -7.13 16.80 -19.64
CA SER A 223 -6.57 18.05 -20.13
C SER A 223 -7.60 19.19 -20.12
N GLY A 224 -7.24 20.28 -19.46
CA GLY A 224 -8.12 21.44 -19.25
C GLY A 224 -9.14 21.28 -18.11
N ALA A 225 -9.15 20.15 -17.39
CA ALA A 225 -9.87 20.05 -16.13
C ALA A 225 -9.14 20.81 -15.03
N LYS A 226 -9.90 21.49 -14.17
CA LYS A 226 -9.35 22.36 -13.13
C LYS A 226 -10.16 22.29 -11.85
N MET A 227 -9.48 21.95 -10.75
CA MET A 227 -10.00 22.08 -9.40
C MET A 227 -9.77 23.50 -8.90
N THR A 228 -10.82 24.10 -8.33
CA THR A 228 -10.80 25.45 -7.77
C THR A 228 -11.27 25.40 -6.32
N PHE A 229 -10.37 25.75 -5.40
CA PHE A 229 -10.62 25.87 -3.98
C PHE A 229 -10.92 27.34 -3.68
N THR A 230 -12.06 27.63 -3.07
CA THR A 230 -12.47 28.99 -2.70
C THR A 230 -12.59 29.08 -1.19
N LEU A 231 -11.77 29.93 -0.57
CA LEU A 231 -11.75 30.11 0.89
C LEU A 231 -11.64 31.60 1.20
N GLN A 232 -12.64 32.15 1.89
CA GLN A 232 -12.68 33.56 2.31
C GLN A 232 -12.44 34.58 1.17
N GLY A 233 -12.86 34.24 -0.06
CA GLY A 233 -12.67 35.07 -1.25
C GLY A 233 -11.32 34.89 -1.97
N MET A 234 -10.42 34.05 -1.45
CA MET A 234 -9.22 33.58 -2.15
C MET A 234 -9.55 32.40 -3.05
N SER A 235 -8.86 32.30 -4.19
CA SER A 235 -8.98 31.20 -5.15
C SER A 235 -7.64 30.48 -5.27
N PHE A 236 -7.64 29.18 -5.04
CA PHE A 236 -6.48 28.31 -5.23
C PHE A 236 -6.81 27.33 -6.35
N ASP A 237 -5.93 27.28 -7.35
CA ASP A 237 -6.22 26.68 -8.63
C ASP A 237 -5.26 25.52 -8.90
N TYR A 238 -5.80 24.35 -9.19
CA TYR A 238 -5.02 23.19 -9.59
C TYR A 238 -5.50 22.63 -10.93
N SER A 239 -4.57 22.43 -11.86
CA SER A 239 -4.87 21.80 -13.15
C SER A 239 -4.77 20.29 -13.00
N VAL A 240 -5.86 19.59 -13.29
CA VAL A 240 -5.92 18.13 -13.23
C VAL A 240 -5.38 17.56 -14.54
N THR A 241 -4.63 16.47 -14.45
CA THR A 241 -4.11 15.76 -15.63
C THR A 241 -4.28 14.24 -15.42
N GLY A 242 -4.14 13.46 -16.49
CA GLY A 242 -4.31 12.01 -16.43
C GLY A 242 -5.72 11.55 -16.80
N THR A 243 -6.20 10.52 -16.11
CA THR A 243 -7.46 9.83 -16.40
C THR A 243 -8.26 9.56 -15.13
N TYR A 244 -9.58 9.48 -15.30
CA TYR A 244 -10.51 8.93 -14.31
C TYR A 244 -11.22 7.72 -14.91
N GLU A 245 -11.13 6.57 -14.25
CA GLU A 245 -11.65 5.28 -14.68
C GLU A 245 -12.94 4.92 -13.93
N ALA A 246 -13.80 4.14 -14.58
CA ALA A 246 -15.05 3.69 -14.00
C ALA A 246 -14.80 2.72 -12.85
N GLY A 247 -15.53 2.88 -11.75
CA GLY A 247 -15.42 2.03 -10.57
C GLY A 247 -14.20 2.32 -9.70
N THR A 248 -13.56 3.46 -9.91
CA THR A 248 -12.31 3.83 -9.24
C THR A 248 -12.52 5.06 -8.36
N LYS A 249 -11.94 5.01 -7.17
CA LYS A 249 -11.88 6.12 -6.22
C LYS A 249 -10.49 6.76 -6.27
N TYR A 250 -10.48 8.08 -6.40
CA TYR A 250 -9.31 8.93 -6.50
C TYR A 250 -9.21 9.82 -5.26
N THR A 251 -8.29 9.51 -4.35
CA THR A 251 -8.12 10.32 -3.12
C THR A 251 -6.89 11.22 -3.23
N TYR A 252 -7.10 12.53 -3.25
CA TYR A 252 -6.06 13.55 -3.28
C TYR A 252 -5.79 14.10 -1.88
N LYS A 253 -4.53 14.44 -1.61
CA LYS A 253 -4.16 15.30 -0.48
C LYS A 253 -3.91 16.72 -1.00
N ALA A 254 -4.56 17.72 -0.42
CA ALA A 254 -4.45 19.12 -0.84
C ALA A 254 -3.99 19.98 0.35
N THR A 255 -2.88 20.69 0.22
CA THR A 255 -2.41 21.63 1.26
C THR A 255 -2.57 23.06 0.76
N LEU A 256 -3.42 23.85 1.45
CA LEU A 256 -3.62 25.26 1.17
C LEU A 256 -2.55 26.10 1.89
N SER A 257 -1.94 27.04 1.16
CA SER A 257 -0.88 27.93 1.66
C SER A 257 -0.92 29.31 0.99
N ILE A 258 -0.21 30.26 1.57
CA ILE A 258 0.07 31.57 0.98
C ILE A 258 1.56 31.66 0.66
N LEU A 259 1.91 31.47 -0.61
CA LEU A 259 3.28 31.58 -1.08
C LEU A 259 3.51 32.97 -1.66
N ASN A 260 4.48 33.72 -1.10
CA ASN A 260 4.80 35.09 -1.53
C ASN A 260 3.59 36.04 -1.58
N GLY A 261 2.63 35.87 -0.67
CA GLY A 261 1.41 36.68 -0.60
C GLY A 261 0.32 36.30 -1.60
N GLN A 262 0.45 35.17 -2.30
CA GLN A 262 -0.55 34.64 -3.22
C GLN A 262 -1.10 33.28 -2.75
N PRO A 263 -2.41 33.01 -2.93
CA PRO A 263 -3.00 31.69 -2.68
C PRO A 263 -2.31 30.62 -3.52
N ALA A 264 -1.80 29.57 -2.88
CA ALA A 264 -1.19 28.41 -3.52
C ALA A 264 -1.75 27.11 -2.93
N VAL A 265 -2.09 26.15 -3.80
CA VAL A 265 -2.51 24.81 -3.40
C VAL A 265 -1.47 23.81 -3.90
N THR A 266 -0.93 23.03 -2.98
CA THR A 266 -0.10 21.87 -3.31
C THR A 266 -1.00 20.65 -3.31
N MET A 267 -1.10 19.96 -4.45
CA MET A 267 -1.82 18.70 -4.55
C MET A 267 -0.82 17.54 -4.58
N GLY A 268 -0.99 16.60 -3.66
CA GLY A 268 -0.32 15.30 -3.72
C GLY A 268 -0.82 14.45 -4.87
N THR A 269 -0.13 13.35 -5.14
CA THR A 269 -0.59 12.33 -6.08
C THR A 269 -1.91 11.72 -5.60
N ALA A 270 -2.81 11.40 -6.53
CA ALA A 270 -4.04 10.71 -6.19
C ALA A 270 -3.72 9.26 -5.78
N SER A 271 -4.25 8.83 -4.65
CA SER A 271 -4.50 7.42 -4.42
C SER A 271 -5.56 6.89 -5.35
N ILE A 272 -5.32 5.71 -5.89
CA ILE A 272 -6.23 5.06 -6.82
C ILE A 272 -6.56 3.69 -6.24
N GLU A 273 -7.80 3.53 -5.82
CA GLU A 273 -8.31 2.26 -5.31
C GLU A 273 -9.65 1.91 -5.97
N ASP A 274 -10.03 0.64 -5.92
CA ASP A 274 -11.39 0.23 -6.28
C ASP A 274 -12.38 0.97 -5.39
N TRP A 275 -13.45 1.51 -5.97
CA TRP A 275 -14.50 2.15 -5.21
C TRP A 275 -15.25 1.08 -4.40
N LYS A 276 -15.11 1.16 -3.07
CA LYS A 276 -15.76 0.28 -2.09
C LYS A 276 -16.69 1.09 -1.19
N ASP A 277 -17.92 0.61 -1.03
CA ASP A 277 -18.87 1.16 -0.06
C ASP A 277 -18.69 0.54 1.34
N GLN A 278 -19.00 1.29 2.40
CA GLN A 278 -19.05 0.75 3.77
C GLN A 278 -20.47 0.26 4.12
N ALA A 279 -20.57 -0.85 4.86
CA ALA A 279 -21.87 -1.41 5.27
C ALA A 279 -22.56 -0.52 6.32
N GLY A 280 -23.83 -0.16 6.07
CA GLY A 280 -24.59 0.80 6.87
C GLY A 280 -24.85 0.41 8.33
N GLY A 281 -24.48 1.30 9.25
CA GLY A 281 -24.81 1.28 10.68
C GLY A 281 -24.24 2.54 11.36
N ASP A 282 -24.99 3.13 12.30
CA ASP A 282 -24.76 4.44 12.91
C ASP A 282 -23.28 4.84 13.05
N ILE A 283 -22.93 5.93 12.37
CA ILE A 283 -21.62 6.57 12.41
C ILE A 283 -21.42 7.18 13.79
N ASN A 284 -20.65 6.49 14.63
CA ASN A 284 -19.79 7.14 15.60
C ASN A 284 -18.39 7.15 14.98
N VAL A 285 -17.97 8.31 14.47
CA VAL A 285 -16.62 8.50 13.92
C VAL A 285 -15.66 8.47 15.10
N ASP A 286 -15.06 7.32 15.36
CA ASP A 286 -13.75 7.26 16.01
C ASP A 286 -12.69 7.37 14.91
N PHE A 287 -11.69 8.20 15.16
CA PHE A 287 -10.64 8.49 14.20
C PHE A 287 -9.74 7.26 14.07
N GLU A 288 -9.70 6.65 12.89
CA GLU A 288 -8.51 5.94 12.42
C GLU A 288 -7.96 6.67 11.19
N GLU A 289 -6.70 7.08 11.30
CA GLU A 289 -5.96 7.90 10.36
C GLU A 289 -5.62 7.14 9.06
N GLY A 290 -5.83 7.82 7.91
CA GLY A 290 -4.99 7.71 6.69
C GLY A 290 -5.02 6.38 5.91
N GLU A 291 -4.70 6.27 4.62
CA GLU A 291 -3.92 7.11 3.70
C GLU A 291 -4.24 6.75 2.23
N ALA A 292 -3.71 7.59 1.35
CA ALA A 292 -3.74 7.49 -0.10
C ALA A 292 -2.32 7.10 -0.62
N PRO A 293 -2.06 6.15 -1.56
CA PRO A 293 -0.68 5.87 -1.97
C PRO A 293 -0.07 7.03 -2.76
N SER A 294 0.98 7.59 -2.16
CA SER A 294 2.15 8.09 -2.87
C SER A 294 2.94 6.89 -3.41
N GLY A 295 4.15 7.09 -3.93
CA GLY A 295 5.09 6.00 -4.25
C GLY A 295 5.55 5.25 -2.99
N GLU A 296 4.60 4.62 -2.31
CA GLU A 296 4.78 3.96 -1.03
C GLU A 296 4.82 2.45 -1.19
N GLU A 297 5.64 1.87 -0.33
CA GLU A 297 5.69 0.46 -0.02
C GLU A 297 4.27 -0.15 0.08
N PHE A 298 3.94 -1.10 -0.79
CA PHE A 298 2.69 -1.88 -0.71
C PHE A 298 2.93 -3.20 0.02
N VAL A 299 1.97 -3.62 0.85
CA VAL A 299 2.04 -4.92 1.53
C VAL A 299 1.56 -6.02 0.57
N ALA A 300 2.49 -6.85 0.11
CA ALA A 300 2.21 -7.96 -0.82
C ALA A 300 1.76 -9.24 -0.10
N LEU A 301 2.12 -9.39 1.19
CA LEU A 301 1.66 -10.44 2.09
C LEU A 301 1.65 -9.91 3.52
N ASP A 302 0.59 -10.18 4.26
CA ASP A 302 0.53 -9.98 5.71
C ASP A 302 -0.11 -11.22 6.36
N ALA A 303 0.69 -11.98 7.11
CA ALA A 303 0.30 -13.23 7.73
C ALA A 303 0.72 -13.22 9.22
N PRO A 304 -0.11 -12.63 10.09
CA PRO A 304 0.14 -12.60 11.53
C PRO A 304 -0.09 -13.96 12.20
N PHE A 305 -0.81 -14.88 11.57
CA PHE A 305 -1.29 -16.16 12.10
C PHE A 305 -2.19 -16.01 13.33
N ALA A 306 -3.05 -14.99 13.35
CA ALA A 306 -3.97 -14.74 14.47
C ALA A 306 -4.98 -15.88 14.65
N ASP A 307 -5.83 -16.13 13.65
CA ASP A 307 -6.95 -17.09 13.77
C ASP A 307 -6.81 -18.31 12.86
N GLY A 308 -5.64 -18.50 12.26
CA GLY A 308 -5.35 -19.61 11.36
C GLY A 308 -4.03 -19.46 10.64
N MET A 309 -3.89 -20.17 9.51
CA MET A 309 -2.64 -20.26 8.74
C MET A 309 -2.51 -19.18 7.64
N ASP A 310 -3.42 -18.20 7.56
CA ASP A 310 -3.39 -17.10 6.56
C ASP A 310 -3.16 -17.56 5.10
N GLY A 311 -3.78 -18.67 4.74
CA GLY A 311 -3.69 -19.25 3.40
C GLY A 311 -2.40 -20.04 3.13
N PHE A 312 -1.49 -20.15 4.11
CA PHE A 312 -0.36 -21.08 4.03
C PHE A 312 -0.85 -22.53 4.05
N THR A 313 -0.09 -23.39 3.39
CA THR A 313 -0.31 -24.84 3.35
C THR A 313 0.90 -25.56 3.88
N ILE A 314 0.68 -26.67 4.59
CA ILE A 314 1.75 -27.55 5.07
C ILE A 314 1.96 -28.65 4.04
N ASP A 315 3.22 -28.87 3.67
CA ASP A 315 3.66 -29.98 2.84
C ASP A 315 4.71 -30.80 3.58
N ASP A 316 4.30 -31.98 4.03
CA ASP A 316 5.12 -32.89 4.82
C ASP A 316 5.88 -33.86 3.91
N VAL A 317 7.18 -33.65 3.74
CA VAL A 317 8.05 -34.48 2.90
C VAL A 317 8.44 -35.77 3.63
N GLU A 318 8.80 -35.64 4.91
CA GLU A 318 9.11 -36.75 5.82
C GLU A 318 8.65 -36.40 7.24
N LEU A 319 7.80 -37.23 7.84
CA LEU A 319 7.29 -37.02 9.21
C LEU A 319 7.91 -37.93 10.27
N GLY A 320 8.66 -38.97 9.88
CA GLY A 320 9.01 -40.04 10.82
C GLY A 320 7.76 -40.58 11.53
N ASP A 321 7.81 -40.71 12.87
CA ASP A 321 6.65 -41.09 13.70
C ASP A 321 5.98 -39.88 14.40
N VAL A 322 6.24 -38.64 13.95
CA VAL A 322 5.51 -37.47 14.47
C VAL A 322 4.17 -37.30 13.76
N GLY A 323 3.14 -36.84 14.48
CA GLY A 323 1.79 -36.68 13.92
C GLY A 323 1.62 -35.43 13.03
N TYR A 324 2.51 -34.46 13.19
CA TYR A 324 2.65 -33.24 12.39
C TYR A 324 4.01 -32.61 12.73
N VAL A 325 4.61 -31.88 11.78
CA VAL A 325 5.74 -30.99 12.08
C VAL A 325 5.22 -29.58 12.29
N TRP A 326 4.63 -28.97 11.27
CA TRP A 326 4.01 -27.65 11.36
C TRP A 326 2.58 -27.73 11.92
N LYS A 327 2.22 -26.76 12.76
CA LYS A 327 0.85 -26.57 13.23
C LYS A 327 0.61 -25.13 13.66
N HIS A 328 -0.59 -24.62 13.38
CA HIS A 328 -1.07 -23.36 13.93
C HIS A 328 -1.43 -23.52 15.41
N ASP A 329 -0.89 -22.63 16.24
CA ASP A 329 -1.27 -22.50 17.64
C ASP A 329 -2.24 -21.32 17.80
N ALA A 330 -3.51 -21.63 18.06
CA ALA A 330 -4.55 -20.61 18.21
C ALA A 330 -4.51 -19.86 19.55
N GLU A 331 -3.76 -20.36 20.55
CA GLU A 331 -3.60 -19.67 21.84
C GLU A 331 -2.47 -18.64 21.77
N TYR A 332 -1.41 -18.94 21.01
CA TYR A 332 -0.24 -18.08 20.89
C TYR A 332 -0.09 -17.41 19.53
N HIS A 333 -1.02 -17.63 18.60
CA HIS A 333 -1.13 -16.94 17.33
C HIS A 333 0.12 -17.07 16.42
N TYR A 334 0.68 -18.29 16.33
CA TYR A 334 1.85 -18.56 15.50
C TYR A 334 1.76 -19.89 14.75
N MET A 335 2.66 -20.07 13.80
CA MET A 335 2.99 -21.38 13.24
C MET A 335 4.17 -21.99 13.98
N LYS A 336 4.03 -23.23 14.43
CA LYS A 336 5.07 -23.96 15.18
C LYS A 336 5.47 -25.22 14.46
N ALA A 337 6.78 -25.39 14.28
CA ALA A 337 7.41 -26.63 13.86
C ALA A 337 8.18 -27.27 15.02
N SER A 338 7.97 -28.57 15.21
CA SER A 338 8.81 -29.39 16.08
C SER A 338 8.74 -30.84 15.65
N ALA A 339 9.86 -31.54 15.77
CA ALA A 339 9.94 -32.98 15.60
C ALA A 339 10.41 -33.70 16.88
N HIS A 340 10.28 -33.03 18.03
CA HIS A 340 10.56 -33.60 19.33
C HIS A 340 9.25 -34.04 20.01
N VAL A 341 9.10 -35.35 20.24
CA VAL A 341 7.91 -35.92 20.90
C VAL A 341 8.35 -36.74 22.10
N GLY A 342 7.97 -36.30 23.30
CA GLY A 342 8.42 -36.91 24.55
C GLY A 342 9.89 -36.60 24.80
N ASP A 343 10.75 -37.63 24.78
CA ASP A 343 12.22 -37.50 24.93
C ASP A 343 12.96 -37.94 23.64
N VAL A 344 12.27 -37.96 22.50
CA VAL A 344 12.80 -38.49 21.23
C VAL A 344 12.73 -37.41 20.13
N ASP A 345 13.86 -37.21 19.44
CA ASP A 345 13.95 -36.40 18.22
C ASP A 345 13.73 -37.31 17.00
N TYR A 346 12.95 -36.84 16.02
CA TYR A 346 12.72 -37.56 14.77
C TYR A 346 13.37 -36.85 13.59
N ALA A 347 13.89 -37.63 12.63
CA ALA A 347 14.28 -37.08 11.34
C ALA A 347 13.04 -36.70 10.53
N THR A 348 12.94 -35.43 10.13
CA THR A 348 11.77 -34.91 9.40
C THR A 348 12.19 -33.86 8.39
N GLU A 349 11.36 -33.68 7.36
CA GLU A 349 11.38 -32.53 6.49
C GLU A 349 9.93 -32.10 6.25
N SER A 350 9.61 -30.84 6.54
CA SER A 350 8.27 -30.29 6.30
C SER A 350 8.35 -28.82 5.96
N TRP A 351 7.49 -28.40 5.04
CA TRP A 351 7.46 -27.05 4.49
C TRP A 351 6.15 -26.37 4.83
N LEU A 352 6.25 -25.12 5.28
CA LEU A 352 5.13 -24.22 5.38
C LEU A 352 5.18 -23.25 4.19
N ILE A 353 4.28 -23.43 3.23
CA ILE A 353 4.29 -22.77 1.93
C ILE A 353 3.22 -21.68 1.87
N SER A 354 3.59 -20.47 1.44
CA SER A 354 2.70 -19.32 1.37
C SER A 354 1.65 -19.43 0.25
N PRO A 355 0.56 -18.64 0.31
CA PRO A 355 -0.20 -18.31 -0.90
C PRO A 355 0.70 -17.59 -1.92
N ALA A 356 0.19 -17.41 -3.14
CA ALA A 356 0.88 -16.64 -4.17
C ALA A 356 1.01 -15.16 -3.74
N ILE A 357 2.21 -14.61 -3.85
CA ILE A 357 2.56 -13.24 -3.46
C ILE A 357 2.82 -12.44 -4.73
N ASP A 358 2.04 -11.39 -4.95
CA ASP A 358 2.14 -10.58 -6.15
C ASP A 358 3.14 -9.42 -5.98
N LEU A 359 4.33 -9.56 -6.57
CA LEU A 359 5.35 -8.51 -6.67
C LEU A 359 5.44 -7.95 -8.09
N THR A 360 4.43 -8.16 -8.94
CA THR A 360 4.46 -7.72 -10.35
C THR A 360 4.58 -6.20 -10.50
N LYS A 361 4.09 -5.45 -9.52
CA LYS A 361 4.23 -3.99 -9.45
C LYS A 361 5.48 -3.52 -8.72
N ALA A 362 6.22 -4.41 -8.05
CA ALA A 362 7.41 -4.06 -7.29
C ALA A 362 8.66 -3.96 -8.17
N THR A 363 9.52 -2.99 -7.86
CA THR A 363 10.91 -2.85 -8.31
C THR A 363 11.92 -3.31 -7.27
N THR A 364 11.60 -3.18 -5.98
CA THR A 364 12.31 -3.80 -4.85
C THR A 364 11.29 -4.44 -3.91
N ALA A 365 11.71 -5.41 -3.11
CA ALA A 365 10.81 -6.04 -2.14
C ALA A 365 11.61 -6.53 -0.94
N LYS A 366 10.99 -6.50 0.24
CA LYS A 366 11.55 -7.03 1.48
C LYS A 366 10.56 -7.94 2.19
N LEU A 367 11.09 -8.93 2.90
CA LEU A 367 10.36 -9.80 3.80
C LEU A 367 10.85 -9.59 5.23
N THR A 368 9.92 -9.52 6.17
CA THR A 368 10.19 -9.55 7.61
C THR A 368 9.28 -10.56 8.28
N PHE A 369 9.75 -11.22 9.33
CA PHE A 369 8.92 -12.02 10.23
C PHE A 369 9.54 -12.07 11.62
N THR A 370 8.74 -12.43 12.62
CA THR A 370 9.23 -12.70 13.97
C THR A 370 9.33 -14.21 14.16
N HIS A 371 10.41 -14.66 14.79
CA HIS A 371 10.58 -16.08 15.10
C HIS A 371 11.31 -16.34 16.41
N VAL A 372 11.09 -17.55 16.92
CA VAL A 372 11.80 -18.12 18.06
C VAL A 372 12.36 -19.46 17.65
N ILE A 373 13.61 -19.73 18.04
CA ILE A 373 14.20 -21.06 17.95
C ILE A 373 14.71 -21.43 19.33
N ASN A 374 14.25 -22.58 19.82
CA ASN A 374 14.73 -23.16 21.07
C ASN A 374 15.10 -24.63 20.90
N TYR A 375 15.95 -25.14 21.78
CA TYR A 375 16.49 -26.48 21.78
C TYR A 375 17.38 -26.81 20.56
N ASP A 376 18.03 -25.81 19.97
CA ASP A 376 19.09 -25.98 18.97
C ASP A 376 20.40 -26.46 19.63
N LYS A 377 20.35 -27.67 20.21
CA LYS A 377 21.45 -28.23 21.01
C LYS A 377 22.72 -28.46 20.19
N GLN A 378 22.59 -28.64 18.88
CA GLN A 378 23.71 -28.88 17.97
C GLN A 378 24.21 -27.59 17.30
N GLY A 379 23.49 -26.47 17.42
CA GLY A 379 23.86 -25.21 16.78
C GLY A 379 23.66 -25.23 15.27
N GLU A 380 22.65 -25.94 14.78
CA GLU A 380 22.40 -26.22 13.35
C GLU A 380 21.21 -25.43 12.78
N LYS A 381 20.64 -24.48 13.54
CA LYS A 381 19.43 -23.75 13.14
C LYS A 381 19.50 -23.10 11.77
N GLU A 382 20.65 -22.56 11.35
CA GLU A 382 20.80 -21.93 10.04
C GLU A 382 20.79 -22.95 8.88
N GLN A 383 21.00 -24.24 9.17
CA GLN A 383 20.88 -25.32 8.20
C GLN A 383 19.49 -25.96 8.21
N ASN A 384 18.85 -26.00 9.38
CA ASN A 384 17.65 -26.78 9.62
C ASN A 384 16.34 -25.96 9.57
N GLN A 385 16.40 -24.66 9.83
CA GLN A 385 15.27 -23.73 9.74
C GLN A 385 15.57 -22.71 8.66
N THR A 386 15.15 -22.99 7.42
CA THR A 386 15.58 -22.23 6.23
C THR A 386 14.40 -21.61 5.48
N LEU A 387 14.66 -20.53 4.76
CA LEU A 387 13.69 -19.85 3.91
C LEU A 387 14.00 -20.11 2.43
N TRP A 388 12.97 -20.39 1.65
CA TRP A 388 13.06 -20.66 0.23
C TRP A 388 12.03 -19.86 -0.55
N VAL A 389 12.36 -19.49 -1.79
CA VAL A 389 11.49 -18.75 -2.69
C VAL A 389 11.43 -19.43 -4.05
N ALA A 390 10.23 -19.54 -4.61
CA ALA A 390 10.00 -20.03 -5.97
C ALA A 390 8.98 -19.14 -6.69
N ASP A 391 8.80 -19.33 -8.00
CA ASP A 391 7.70 -18.70 -8.72
C ASP A 391 6.34 -19.23 -8.26
N ALA A 392 5.26 -18.54 -8.66
CA ALA A 392 3.90 -18.90 -8.27
C ALA A 392 3.41 -20.28 -8.77
N ALA A 393 4.12 -20.92 -9.70
CA ALA A 393 3.75 -22.25 -10.21
C ALA A 393 4.18 -23.37 -9.26
N ALA A 394 5.07 -23.10 -8.29
CA ALA A 394 5.37 -24.06 -7.23
C ALA A 394 4.13 -24.33 -6.38
N VAL A 395 3.78 -25.60 -6.18
CA VAL A 395 2.59 -26.00 -5.42
C VAL A 395 2.93 -26.80 -4.17
N ASP A 396 4.15 -27.36 -4.10
CA ASP A 396 4.65 -28.22 -3.02
C ASP A 396 6.20 -28.17 -2.96
N ALA A 397 6.79 -28.85 -1.98
CA ALA A 397 8.24 -28.94 -1.78
C ALA A 397 8.97 -29.70 -2.91
N SER A 398 8.26 -30.55 -3.67
CA SER A 398 8.82 -31.31 -4.79
C SER A 398 8.93 -30.49 -6.09
N SER A 399 8.25 -29.35 -6.13
CA SER A 399 8.26 -28.43 -7.27
C SER A 399 9.68 -27.96 -7.59
N THR A 400 10.02 -27.86 -8.88
CA THR A 400 11.32 -27.34 -9.30
C THR A 400 11.36 -25.82 -9.22
N GLY A 401 12.52 -25.23 -8.90
CA GLY A 401 12.70 -23.77 -8.94
C GLY A 401 12.79 -23.09 -7.57
N TRP A 402 12.73 -23.84 -6.47
CA TRP A 402 13.04 -23.34 -5.14
C TRP A 402 14.50 -22.89 -5.03
N GLU A 403 14.70 -21.63 -4.64
CA GLU A 403 15.98 -21.04 -4.33
C GLU A 403 16.02 -20.65 -2.85
N GLN A 404 17.08 -21.04 -2.14
CA GLN A 404 17.24 -20.69 -0.73
C GLN A 404 17.57 -19.20 -0.61
N VAL A 405 16.91 -18.51 0.32
CA VAL A 405 17.18 -17.13 0.71
C VAL A 405 17.67 -17.12 2.15
N THR A 406 18.71 -16.32 2.42
CA THR A 406 19.29 -16.21 3.76
C THR A 406 18.35 -15.42 4.67
N ILE A 407 18.05 -15.96 5.85
CA ILE A 407 17.40 -15.21 6.93
C ILE A 407 18.48 -14.33 7.58
N THR A 408 18.27 -13.01 7.60
CA THR A 408 19.29 -12.02 8.00
C THR A 408 19.70 -12.17 9.47
N THR A 409 18.74 -12.41 10.35
CA THR A 409 18.95 -12.57 11.79
C THR A 409 18.29 -13.85 12.30
N TYR A 410 19.02 -14.68 13.04
CA TYR A 410 18.49 -15.85 13.75
C TYR A 410 18.46 -15.61 15.26
N PRO A 411 17.51 -16.21 16.01
CA PRO A 411 17.51 -16.17 17.47
C PRO A 411 18.66 -17.03 17.99
N ASN A 412 19.01 -16.87 19.26
CA ASN A 412 20.17 -17.57 19.84
C ASN A 412 20.05 -19.12 19.83
N GLY A 413 18.84 -19.68 19.64
CA GLY A 413 18.59 -21.12 19.50
C GLY A 413 18.32 -21.87 20.81
N MET A 414 18.45 -21.21 21.96
CA MET A 414 18.40 -21.81 23.30
C MET A 414 17.50 -21.04 24.28
N SER A 415 16.70 -20.10 23.80
CA SER A 415 15.70 -19.38 24.60
C SER A 415 14.39 -19.25 23.84
N TRP A 416 13.34 -18.83 24.56
CA TRP A 416 12.05 -18.48 23.97
C TRP A 416 11.97 -16.98 23.65
N ASP A 417 13.10 -16.30 23.54
CA ASP A 417 13.12 -14.87 23.26
C ASP A 417 12.85 -14.64 21.78
N GLU A 418 11.87 -13.77 21.50
CA GLU A 418 11.47 -13.40 20.16
C GLU A 418 12.60 -12.63 19.46
N SER A 419 12.82 -12.93 18.18
CA SER A 419 13.74 -12.17 17.32
C SER A 419 13.03 -11.75 16.04
N SER A 420 13.34 -10.54 15.57
CA SER A 420 13.04 -10.17 14.18
C SER A 420 14.01 -10.91 13.25
N SER A 421 13.51 -11.32 12.08
CA SER A 421 14.34 -11.83 10.99
C SER A 421 15.29 -10.79 10.41
N GLY A 422 15.06 -9.50 10.70
CA GLY A 422 15.61 -8.38 9.94
C GLY A 422 14.97 -8.27 8.54
N ASP A 423 15.40 -7.27 7.77
CA ASP A 423 14.98 -7.12 6.39
C ASP A 423 15.66 -8.18 5.52
N ILE A 424 14.86 -9.05 4.91
CA ILE A 424 15.30 -10.05 3.94
C ILE A 424 15.00 -9.52 2.54
N ASP A 425 16.04 -9.26 1.75
CA ASP A 425 15.89 -8.73 0.40
C ASP A 425 15.28 -9.76 -0.56
N LEU A 426 14.12 -9.40 -1.13
CA LEU A 426 13.41 -10.15 -2.16
C LEU A 426 13.44 -9.44 -3.52
N SER A 427 14.24 -8.38 -3.69
CA SER A 427 14.29 -7.56 -4.91
C SER A 427 14.69 -8.35 -6.16
N LYS A 428 15.40 -9.47 -6.01
CA LYS A 428 15.64 -10.45 -7.10
C LYS A 428 14.34 -10.95 -7.76
N TYR A 429 13.24 -10.95 -7.02
CA TYR A 429 11.92 -11.44 -7.44
C TYR A 429 10.94 -10.32 -7.80
N ALA A 430 11.37 -9.06 -7.78
CA ALA A 430 10.60 -7.92 -8.26
C ALA A 430 10.08 -8.15 -9.68
N GLY A 431 8.84 -7.70 -9.94
CA GLY A 431 8.14 -7.90 -11.21
C GLY A 431 7.56 -9.30 -11.42
N LYS A 432 7.53 -10.18 -10.40
CA LYS A 432 7.01 -11.56 -10.49
C LYS A 432 5.95 -11.85 -9.44
N THR A 433 5.19 -12.91 -9.65
CA THR A 433 4.41 -13.55 -8.58
C THR A 433 5.21 -14.73 -8.03
N ILE A 434 5.41 -14.81 -6.71
CA ILE A 434 6.24 -15.80 -6.04
C ILE A 434 5.49 -16.58 -4.94
N LYS A 435 6.15 -17.58 -4.36
CA LYS A 435 5.79 -18.20 -3.09
C LYS A 435 7.00 -18.31 -2.17
N LEU A 436 6.75 -18.24 -0.87
CA LEU A 436 7.72 -18.52 0.18
C LEU A 436 7.53 -19.95 0.71
N GLY A 437 8.61 -20.59 1.10
CA GLY A 437 8.64 -21.87 1.80
C GLY A 437 9.51 -21.80 3.03
N PHE A 438 8.91 -21.88 4.22
CA PHE A 438 9.66 -22.09 5.46
C PHE A 438 9.92 -23.59 5.61
N LYS A 439 11.16 -23.99 5.35
CA LYS A 439 11.60 -25.37 5.39
C LYS A 439 12.13 -25.70 6.78
N TYR A 440 11.50 -26.67 7.42
CA TYR A 440 11.96 -27.28 8.65
C TYR A 440 12.59 -28.65 8.35
N VAL A 441 13.81 -28.86 8.84
CA VAL A 441 14.51 -30.14 8.82
C VAL A 441 14.92 -30.50 10.24
N SER A 442 14.84 -31.77 10.58
CA SER A 442 15.39 -32.31 11.83
C SER A 442 16.06 -33.64 11.61
N THR A 443 16.85 -34.07 12.59
CA THR A 443 17.50 -35.38 12.66
C THR A 443 17.18 -36.07 13.98
N GLU A 444 17.57 -37.33 14.14
CA GLU A 444 17.45 -38.07 15.41
C GLU A 444 18.27 -37.47 16.58
N SER A 445 19.03 -36.40 16.35
CA SER A 445 19.85 -35.71 17.36
C SER A 445 19.67 -34.19 17.41
N SER A 446 18.81 -33.64 16.55
CA SER A 446 18.64 -32.20 16.33
C SER A 446 17.20 -31.93 15.86
N ALA A 447 16.33 -31.54 16.79
CA ALA A 447 14.94 -31.19 16.52
C ALA A 447 14.55 -29.90 17.28
N ALA A 448 15.26 -28.81 16.97
CA ALA A 448 14.96 -27.50 17.52
C ALA A 448 13.50 -27.12 17.24
N THR A 449 12.81 -26.50 18.20
CA THR A 449 11.46 -25.97 17.96
C THR A 449 11.58 -24.62 17.28
N TRP A 450 10.79 -24.40 16.23
CA TRP A 450 10.73 -23.14 15.49
C TRP A 450 9.31 -22.59 15.51
N GLU A 451 9.14 -21.36 15.98
CA GLU A 451 7.86 -20.65 15.99
C GLU A 451 7.99 -19.41 15.10
N ILE A 452 6.99 -19.12 14.28
CA ILE A 452 6.98 -18.02 13.29
C ILE A 452 5.64 -17.30 13.35
N TRP A 453 5.67 -15.97 13.36
CA TRP A 453 4.50 -15.09 13.22
C TRP A 453 4.88 -13.76 12.57
N ASN A 454 3.87 -12.95 12.25
CA ASN A 454 4.01 -11.64 11.59
C ASN A 454 4.81 -11.72 10.27
N VAL A 455 4.53 -12.71 9.43
CA VAL A 455 5.18 -12.84 8.13
C VAL A 455 4.64 -11.77 7.18
N LYS A 456 5.49 -10.79 6.85
CA LYS A 456 5.10 -9.64 6.04
C LYS A 456 6.04 -9.46 4.86
N VAL A 457 5.48 -9.42 3.64
CA VAL A 457 6.21 -9.03 2.43
C VAL A 457 5.73 -7.67 1.99
N VAL A 458 6.68 -6.78 1.72
CA VAL A 458 6.43 -5.42 1.26
C VAL A 458 7.15 -5.22 -0.06
N GLY A 459 6.43 -4.81 -1.10
CA GLY A 459 6.98 -4.45 -2.40
C GLY A 459 7.00 -2.93 -2.54
N ASN A 460 8.05 -2.39 -3.14
CA ASN A 460 8.11 -0.97 -3.49
C ASN A 460 8.07 -0.84 -5.02
N PRO A 461 7.09 -0.13 -5.60
CA PRO A 461 6.95 0.02 -7.05
C PRO A 461 7.89 1.05 -7.68
N SER A 462 8.60 1.81 -6.84
CA SER A 462 9.62 2.77 -7.23
C SER A 462 10.94 2.24 -6.65
N GLY A 463 11.98 2.06 -7.45
CA GLY A 463 13.23 1.43 -7.00
C GLY A 463 14.08 2.33 -6.10
N GLY A 464 13.48 3.02 -5.13
CA GLY A 464 14.12 3.93 -4.20
C GLY A 464 14.11 3.37 -2.78
N THR A 465 15.31 3.28 -2.21
CA THR A 465 15.56 3.23 -0.77
C THR A 465 14.89 4.42 -0.07
N VAL A 466 14.31 4.19 1.11
CA VAL A 466 13.77 5.23 1.99
C VAL A 466 14.92 6.07 2.56
N ASP A 467 14.88 7.40 2.41
CA ASP A 467 15.11 8.43 3.47
C ASP A 467 14.68 9.84 2.95
N PRO A 468 14.68 10.91 3.79
CA PRO A 468 13.52 11.71 4.15
C PRO A 468 13.30 12.97 3.28
N ASP A 469 12.02 13.37 3.14
CA ASP A 469 11.49 14.68 2.68
C ASP A 469 11.95 15.19 1.28
N PRO A 470 11.05 15.35 0.27
CA PRO A 470 11.44 15.94 -0.99
C PRO A 470 11.51 17.47 -0.88
N ASP A 471 12.69 17.97 -0.54
CA ASP A 471 13.18 19.26 -1.03
C ASP A 471 13.26 19.20 -2.58
N PRO A 472 13.09 20.31 -3.33
CA PRO A 472 12.76 20.28 -4.75
C PRO A 472 13.83 19.56 -5.59
N GLU A 473 13.36 18.66 -6.46
CA GLU A 473 14.17 17.87 -7.39
C GLU A 473 15.16 18.73 -8.20
N PRO A 474 16.48 18.48 -8.11
CA PRO A 474 17.48 19.16 -8.90
C PRO A 474 17.44 18.68 -10.37
N SER A 475 17.18 19.61 -11.30
CA SER A 475 17.12 19.33 -12.75
C SER A 475 18.48 19.03 -13.43
N GLY A 476 19.60 19.05 -12.69
CA GLY A 476 20.97 18.96 -13.22
C GLY A 476 21.66 17.63 -12.92
N SER A 477 22.47 17.14 -13.87
CA SER A 477 23.39 16.01 -13.64
C SER A 477 24.36 16.31 -12.48
N ASN A 478 24.67 15.32 -11.64
CA ASN A 478 25.66 15.45 -10.57
C ASN A 478 26.99 15.99 -11.12
N LEU A 479 27.43 17.11 -10.57
CA LEU A 479 28.62 17.85 -10.99
C LEU A 479 29.90 17.26 -10.39
N LEU A 480 29.79 16.36 -9.39
CA LEU A 480 30.91 15.62 -8.83
C LEU A 480 31.30 14.46 -9.74
N THR A 481 32.61 14.24 -9.87
CA THR A 481 33.14 13.03 -10.50
C THR A 481 33.36 11.95 -9.44
N ASN A 482 33.00 10.70 -9.76
CA ASN A 482 33.10 9.55 -8.86
C ASN A 482 32.42 9.79 -7.49
N PRO A 483 31.13 10.15 -7.48
CA PRO A 483 30.41 10.55 -6.26
C PRO A 483 30.23 9.42 -5.25
N GLY A 484 29.94 8.19 -5.69
CA GLY A 484 29.80 7.00 -4.84
C GLY A 484 31.10 6.22 -4.65
N PHE A 485 32.26 6.85 -4.87
CA PHE A 485 33.58 6.23 -4.65
C PHE A 485 33.77 4.84 -5.27
N GLU A 486 33.25 4.59 -6.47
CA GLU A 486 33.36 3.28 -7.13
C GLU A 486 34.76 3.07 -7.74
N ASP A 487 35.36 4.15 -8.24
CA ASP A 487 36.66 4.12 -8.91
C ASP A 487 37.79 4.56 -7.97
N TRP A 488 38.81 3.72 -7.83
CA TRP A 488 39.95 4.00 -6.94
C TRP A 488 41.29 3.91 -7.67
N THR A 489 42.18 4.85 -7.33
CA THR A 489 43.61 4.69 -7.56
C THR A 489 44.21 3.77 -6.50
N ALA A 490 45.52 3.57 -6.51
CA ALA A 490 46.20 2.77 -5.49
C ALA A 490 46.11 3.35 -4.05
N ALA A 491 45.69 4.61 -3.88
CA ALA A 491 45.67 5.27 -2.57
C ALA A 491 44.43 6.13 -2.28
N LEU A 492 43.79 6.72 -3.29
CA LEU A 492 42.66 7.64 -3.13
C LEU A 492 41.59 7.39 -4.21
N PRO A 493 40.32 7.75 -3.98
CA PRO A 493 39.29 7.65 -5.01
C PRO A 493 39.65 8.57 -6.19
N THR A 494 39.33 8.11 -7.40
CA THR A 494 39.53 8.89 -8.62
C THR A 494 38.77 10.23 -8.52
N ALA A 495 39.39 11.33 -8.95
CA ALA A 495 38.90 12.72 -8.85
C ALA A 495 38.80 13.32 -7.43
N TRP A 496 39.00 12.51 -6.39
CA TRP A 496 39.13 12.94 -4.99
C TRP A 496 40.58 12.81 -4.49
N ASP A 497 41.56 12.78 -5.40
CA ASP A 497 42.96 12.44 -5.12
C ASP A 497 43.85 13.67 -4.83
N ASN A 498 43.27 14.75 -4.30
CA ASN A 498 43.97 16.01 -4.08
C ASN A 498 44.90 15.99 -2.87
N LYS A 499 46.14 15.53 -3.07
CA LYS A 499 47.17 15.38 -2.02
C LYS A 499 47.55 16.67 -1.29
N THR A 500 47.26 17.85 -1.83
CA THR A 500 47.56 19.13 -1.17
C THR A 500 46.52 19.46 -0.11
N TYR A 501 45.28 19.01 -0.29
CA TYR A 501 44.15 19.39 0.56
C TYR A 501 43.62 18.24 1.40
N ASN A 502 43.66 17.00 0.90
CA ASN A 502 43.27 15.85 1.68
C ASN A 502 44.22 15.63 2.85
N THR A 503 43.67 15.36 4.04
CA THR A 503 44.43 15.08 5.24
C THR A 503 43.86 13.86 5.95
N GLY A 504 44.72 13.17 6.70
CA GLY A 504 44.35 11.95 7.41
C GLY A 504 44.49 10.69 6.55
N GLU A 505 44.11 9.57 7.16
CA GLU A 505 44.08 8.27 6.49
C GLU A 505 42.72 8.08 5.81
N ILE A 506 42.75 7.81 4.50
CA ILE A 506 41.59 7.54 3.66
C ILE A 506 41.74 6.13 3.12
N VAL A 507 40.72 5.30 3.29
CA VAL A 507 40.75 3.88 2.93
C VAL A 507 39.52 3.53 2.10
N LYS A 508 39.74 2.70 1.08
CA LYS A 508 38.68 2.05 0.33
C LYS A 508 38.00 1.02 1.21
N GLU A 509 36.74 1.23 1.53
CA GLU A 509 35.94 0.28 2.28
C GLU A 509 35.01 -0.45 1.32
N THR A 510 34.88 -1.77 1.49
CA THR A 510 34.08 -2.63 0.59
C THR A 510 32.95 -3.35 1.31
N THR A 511 32.93 -3.29 2.64
CA THR A 511 31.97 -4.00 3.49
C THR A 511 30.94 -3.04 4.05
N ILE A 512 31.40 -1.91 4.61
CA ILE A 512 30.54 -0.87 5.17
C ILE A 512 30.37 0.22 4.11
N LYS A 513 29.25 0.17 3.40
CA LYS A 513 28.90 1.09 2.30
C LYS A 513 27.40 1.34 2.29
N HIS A 514 26.99 2.44 1.70
CA HIS A 514 25.57 2.79 1.59
C HIS A 514 24.99 2.12 0.34
N GLU A 515 25.49 2.50 -0.84
CA GLU A 515 25.17 1.84 -2.11
C GLU A 515 26.45 1.39 -2.84
N GLY A 516 26.31 0.85 -4.05
CA GLY A 516 27.46 0.49 -4.88
C GLY A 516 28.34 -0.64 -4.33
N ASN A 517 29.62 -0.64 -4.71
CA ASN A 517 30.58 -1.65 -4.26
C ASN A 517 31.51 -1.13 -3.16
N ASN A 518 31.72 0.18 -3.07
CA ASN A 518 32.73 0.74 -2.17
C ASN A 518 32.29 2.08 -1.58
N SER A 519 32.71 2.35 -0.35
CA SER A 519 32.61 3.66 0.27
C SER A 519 33.99 4.21 0.63
N LEU A 520 34.03 5.45 1.10
CA LEU A 520 35.24 6.07 1.63
C LEU A 520 35.24 6.02 3.16
N ARG A 521 36.18 5.30 3.77
CA ARG A 521 36.44 5.34 5.21
C ARG A 521 37.54 6.34 5.53
N GLN A 522 37.28 7.26 6.46
CA GLN A 522 38.25 8.21 6.99
C GLN A 522 38.52 7.98 8.48
N THR A 523 39.80 7.86 8.86
CA THR A 523 40.20 7.69 10.26
C THR A 523 40.34 9.04 10.97
N SER A 524 39.73 9.15 12.15
CA SER A 524 39.84 10.34 13.01
C SER A 524 41.23 10.48 13.64
N ALA A 525 41.68 11.72 13.82
CA ALA A 525 43.00 12.05 14.34
C ALA A 525 42.94 13.31 15.23
N SER A 526 44.09 13.71 15.78
CA SER A 526 44.21 14.89 16.65
C SER A 526 43.98 16.24 15.93
N GLY A 527 43.87 16.24 14.61
CA GLY A 527 43.52 17.41 13.79
C GLY A 527 42.34 17.14 12.87
N THR A 528 42.01 18.12 12.04
CA THR A 528 41.02 17.95 10.97
C THR A 528 41.55 17.01 9.89
N ASN A 529 40.83 15.93 9.67
CA ASN A 529 40.99 15.05 8.52
C ASN A 529 39.90 15.42 7.51
N LYS A 530 40.22 15.40 6.23
CA LYS A 530 39.27 15.83 5.21
C LYS A 530 39.56 15.24 3.86
N VAL A 531 38.50 15.14 3.06
CA VAL A 531 38.54 14.75 1.65
C VAL A 531 37.76 15.80 0.86
N GLN A 532 38.28 16.16 -0.32
CA GLN A 532 37.74 17.28 -1.09
C GLN A 532 37.75 17.04 -2.60
N GLN A 533 36.73 17.54 -3.29
CA GLN A 533 36.72 17.79 -4.73
C GLN A 533 36.46 19.27 -5.01
N GLU A 534 37.10 19.84 -6.03
CA GLU A 534 36.82 21.19 -6.51
C GLU A 534 35.96 21.13 -7.77
N VAL A 535 34.79 21.78 -7.75
CA VAL A 535 33.80 21.72 -8.84
C VAL A 535 33.46 23.12 -9.32
N ASN A 536 33.47 23.33 -10.63
CA ASN A 536 33.07 24.63 -11.19
C ASN A 536 31.56 24.80 -11.04
N ILE A 537 31.14 25.94 -10.50
CA ILE A 537 29.73 26.35 -10.39
C ILE A 537 29.59 27.81 -10.78
N ILE A 538 28.38 28.23 -11.11
CA ILE A 538 28.05 29.60 -11.52
C ILE A 538 27.37 30.33 -10.36
N GLY A 539 27.94 31.47 -9.94
CA GLY A 539 27.32 32.38 -8.97
C GLY A 539 25.94 32.88 -9.42
N GLY A 540 25.06 33.13 -8.46
CA GLY A 540 23.67 33.53 -8.68
C GLY A 540 22.69 32.38 -8.96
N LYS A 541 23.18 31.15 -9.14
CA LYS A 541 22.33 29.96 -9.35
C LYS A 541 22.08 29.18 -8.05
N LYS A 542 20.99 28.42 -8.02
CA LYS A 542 20.64 27.51 -6.91
C LYS A 542 21.26 26.13 -7.14
N TYR A 543 21.75 25.53 -6.06
CA TYR A 543 22.34 24.19 -6.07
C TYR A 543 21.83 23.39 -4.87
N ARG A 544 21.85 22.07 -5.02
CA ARG A 544 21.61 21.09 -3.96
C ARG A 544 22.88 20.28 -3.74
N ILE A 545 23.19 20.06 -2.46
CA ILE A 545 24.20 19.14 -1.95
C ILE A 545 23.46 17.98 -1.31
N SER A 546 23.88 16.75 -1.58
CA SER A 546 23.49 15.59 -0.77
C SER A 546 24.70 14.70 -0.50
N TYR A 547 24.80 14.06 0.65
CA TYR A 547 25.72 12.93 0.83
C TYR A 547 25.32 12.07 2.02
N TRP A 548 25.73 10.82 1.99
CA TRP A 548 25.55 9.86 3.07
C TRP A 548 26.81 9.73 3.90
N PHE A 549 26.65 9.66 5.23
CA PHE A 549 27.74 9.34 6.13
C PHE A 549 27.30 8.39 7.25
N LEU A 550 28.24 7.57 7.74
CA LEU A 550 28.04 6.71 8.90
C LEU A 550 29.07 7.10 9.97
N ASP A 551 28.57 7.56 11.11
CA ASP A 551 29.35 7.86 12.31
C ASP A 551 28.99 6.86 13.41
N ASN A 552 29.46 5.62 13.30
CA ASN A 552 29.16 4.55 14.25
C ASN A 552 30.35 4.23 15.18
N ASP A 553 31.24 5.19 15.38
CA ASP A 553 32.39 5.06 16.24
C ASP A 553 32.47 6.23 17.23
N THR A 554 32.26 5.92 18.51
CA THR A 554 32.38 6.83 19.65
C THR A 554 33.69 7.64 19.75
N LYS A 555 34.72 7.35 18.93
CA LYS A 555 35.99 8.09 18.82
C LYS A 555 36.09 8.98 17.57
N ALA A 556 35.03 9.08 16.79
CA ALA A 556 34.94 9.96 15.64
C ALA A 556 33.80 10.96 15.80
N SER A 557 33.84 11.96 14.94
CA SER A 557 32.73 12.82 14.61
C SER A 557 32.99 13.45 13.25
N SER A 558 31.94 13.92 12.59
CA SER A 558 31.97 14.54 11.27
C SER A 558 31.27 15.89 11.30
N ARG A 559 31.57 16.69 10.28
CA ARG A 559 30.76 17.83 9.84
C ARG A 559 31.06 18.18 8.39
N TYR A 560 30.08 18.73 7.70
CA TYR A 560 30.32 19.35 6.40
C TYR A 560 31.02 20.70 6.53
N TRP A 561 31.92 21.00 5.59
CA TRP A 561 32.62 22.29 5.55
C TRP A 561 32.87 22.78 4.13
N PHE A 562 31.80 23.09 3.42
CA PHE A 562 31.90 23.56 2.05
C PHE A 562 32.41 25.00 1.96
N ALA A 563 33.02 25.37 0.84
CA ALA A 563 33.49 26.73 0.61
C ALA A 563 33.27 27.19 -0.83
N MET A 564 32.74 28.41 -0.98
CA MET A 564 32.61 29.09 -2.26
C MET A 564 33.91 29.81 -2.59
N VAL A 565 34.33 29.78 -3.85
CA VAL A 565 35.59 30.38 -4.31
C VAL A 565 35.33 31.32 -5.47
N GLY A 566 35.81 32.55 -5.33
CA GLY A 566 35.74 33.58 -6.37
C GLY A 566 36.80 33.41 -7.45
N SER A 567 36.67 34.18 -8.52
CA SER A 567 37.64 34.19 -9.63
C SER A 567 39.05 34.63 -9.24
N ASP A 568 39.22 35.32 -8.11
CA ASP A 568 40.52 35.70 -7.52
C ASP A 568 41.16 34.57 -6.69
N GLY A 569 40.51 33.40 -6.60
CA GLY A 569 40.96 32.23 -5.87
C GLY A 569 40.74 32.31 -4.36
N LYS A 570 40.09 33.36 -3.85
CA LYS A 570 39.76 33.51 -2.42
C LYS A 570 38.40 32.94 -2.09
N THR A 571 38.20 32.59 -0.82
CA THR A 571 36.91 32.10 -0.34
C THR A 571 35.91 33.25 -0.22
N ILE A 572 34.67 32.98 -0.62
CA ILE A 572 33.51 33.83 -0.39
C ILE A 572 32.75 33.24 0.80
N ASN A 573 32.60 34.04 1.86
CA ASN A 573 32.14 33.54 3.16
C ASN A 573 30.67 33.90 3.47
N GLU A 574 29.94 34.48 2.50
CA GLU A 574 28.60 35.05 2.71
C GLU A 574 27.56 34.03 3.18
N ILE A 575 27.71 32.76 2.79
CA ILE A 575 26.78 31.68 3.12
C ILE A 575 27.42 30.60 4.01
N ASN A 576 28.56 30.89 4.65
CA ASN A 576 29.25 29.88 5.48
C ASN A 576 28.33 29.28 6.54
N ASP A 577 27.47 30.09 7.17
CA ASP A 577 26.54 29.61 8.19
C ASP A 577 25.50 28.61 7.65
N GLN A 578 25.29 28.56 6.33
CA GLN A 578 24.41 27.58 5.67
C GLN A 578 25.16 26.32 5.25
N ILE A 579 26.44 26.45 4.86
CA ILE A 579 27.20 25.38 4.22
C ILE A 579 28.39 24.87 5.05
N GLN A 580 28.50 25.30 6.30
CA GLN A 580 29.49 24.85 7.28
C GLN A 580 28.78 24.56 8.61
N GLN A 581 28.72 23.28 8.96
CA GLN A 581 28.03 22.85 10.17
C GLN A 581 28.80 23.31 11.40
N THR A 582 28.08 23.86 12.38
CA THR A 582 28.66 24.20 13.68
C THR A 582 28.76 22.95 14.56
N ASP A 583 27.68 22.18 14.60
CA ASP A 583 27.59 20.97 15.41
C ASP A 583 28.35 19.80 14.77
N TYR A 584 28.82 18.91 15.64
CA TYR A 584 29.45 17.65 15.24
C TYR A 584 28.38 16.57 15.16
N SER A 585 28.55 15.60 14.27
CA SER A 585 27.73 14.39 14.30
C SER A 585 27.88 13.65 15.64
N THR A 586 26.85 12.88 15.94
CA THR A 586 26.79 12.01 17.11
C THR A 586 26.79 10.57 16.67
N ASP A 587 27.38 9.70 17.48
CA ASP A 587 27.41 8.26 17.26
C ASP A 587 26.00 7.71 16.91
N ASN A 588 25.89 7.08 15.75
CA ASN A 588 24.68 6.52 15.19
C ASN A 588 25.02 5.25 14.41
N ALA A 589 24.28 4.17 14.65
CA ALA A 589 24.46 2.89 13.98
C ALA A 589 23.96 2.91 12.53
N GLU A 590 23.10 3.86 12.18
CA GLU A 590 22.49 4.00 10.87
C GLU A 590 23.21 5.06 10.02
N TRP A 591 23.19 4.86 8.71
CA TRP A 591 23.63 5.88 7.76
C TRP A 591 22.75 7.13 7.90
N GLN A 592 23.37 8.29 7.75
CA GLN A 592 22.71 9.59 7.87
C GLN A 592 22.88 10.38 6.59
N ASN A 593 21.81 10.98 6.10
CA ASN A 593 21.85 11.84 4.92
C ASN A 593 21.97 13.32 5.29
N VAL A 594 22.81 14.05 4.57
CA VAL A 594 22.90 15.51 4.66
C VAL A 594 22.41 16.09 3.35
N VAL A 595 21.33 16.87 3.39
CA VAL A 595 20.82 17.66 2.26
C VAL A 595 20.96 19.15 2.55
N ILE A 596 21.53 19.91 1.61
CA ILE A 596 21.63 21.36 1.72
C ILE A 596 21.33 22.00 0.37
N GLU A 597 20.32 22.88 0.34
CA GLU A 597 20.12 23.79 -0.77
C GLU A 597 20.71 25.17 -0.49
N PHE A 598 21.35 25.75 -1.49
CA PHE A 598 21.92 27.09 -1.37
C PHE A 598 21.88 27.82 -2.72
N THR A 599 21.85 29.15 -2.67
CA THR A 599 22.15 29.99 -3.83
C THR A 599 23.62 30.39 -3.79
N ALA A 600 24.38 30.04 -4.82
CA ALA A 600 25.78 30.41 -4.90
C ALA A 600 25.93 31.94 -4.90
N PRO A 601 26.75 32.55 -4.00
CA PRO A 601 26.95 33.98 -3.99
C PRO A 601 27.44 34.49 -5.35
N GLU A 602 27.06 35.72 -5.68
CA GLU A 602 27.52 36.38 -6.91
C GLU A 602 29.05 36.38 -7.01
N GLY A 603 29.58 36.15 -8.21
CA GLY A 603 31.03 36.06 -8.43
C GLY A 603 31.69 34.74 -8.01
N THR A 604 30.93 33.78 -7.46
CA THR A 604 31.40 32.40 -7.28
C THR A 604 31.67 31.76 -8.64
N VAL A 605 32.83 31.10 -8.76
CA VAL A 605 33.19 30.34 -9.97
C VAL A 605 33.43 28.86 -9.68
N LYS A 606 33.56 28.51 -8.39
CA LYS A 606 33.91 27.17 -7.95
C LYS A 606 33.44 26.92 -6.52
N MET A 607 33.08 25.68 -6.25
CA MET A 607 32.84 25.16 -4.91
C MET A 607 33.96 24.18 -4.53
N ARG A 608 34.39 24.23 -3.27
CA ARG A 608 35.14 23.17 -2.61
C ARG A 608 34.13 22.29 -1.87
N TYR A 609 33.88 21.11 -2.42
CA TYR A 609 33.07 20.09 -1.77
C TYR A 609 33.96 19.35 -0.77
N GLU A 610 33.83 19.65 0.52
CA GLU A 610 34.71 19.16 1.59
C GLU A 610 33.88 18.61 2.75
N VAL A 611 34.11 17.34 3.07
CA VAL A 611 33.64 16.71 4.31
C VAL A 611 34.83 16.51 5.24
N ARG A 612 34.58 16.62 6.55
CA ARG A 612 35.64 16.62 7.56
C ARG A 612 35.36 15.63 8.68
N THR A 613 36.37 14.83 8.98
CA THR A 613 36.39 13.91 10.12
C THR A 613 37.28 14.44 11.23
N TYR A 614 36.74 14.39 12.44
CA TYR A 614 37.36 14.79 13.69
C TYR A 614 37.41 13.61 14.64
N ARG A 615 38.32 13.67 15.60
CA ARG A 615 38.18 12.86 16.82
C ARG A 615 36.88 13.24 17.52
N ASN A 616 36.31 12.34 18.31
CA ASN A 616 35.11 12.67 19.06
C ASN A 616 35.40 13.87 19.98
N MET A 617 34.55 14.89 19.92
CA MET A 617 34.82 16.18 20.57
C MET A 617 34.48 16.19 22.06
N ASP A 618 33.67 15.22 22.52
CA ASP A 618 33.30 15.06 23.92
C ASP A 618 34.32 14.19 24.66
N SER A 619 34.63 13.00 24.12
CA SER A 619 35.61 12.08 24.70
C SER A 619 37.05 12.50 24.45
N ASN A 620 37.28 13.32 23.42
CA ASN A 620 38.60 13.77 22.95
C ASN A 620 39.53 12.59 22.56
N GLU A 621 38.94 11.44 22.21
CA GLU A 621 39.63 10.25 21.73
C GLU A 621 39.62 10.18 20.21
N ALA A 622 40.75 9.79 19.61
CA ALA A 622 40.94 9.66 18.17
C ALA A 622 41.17 8.20 17.75
N GLY A 623 41.13 7.94 16.45
CA GLY A 623 41.30 6.61 15.86
C GLY A 623 39.98 5.89 15.56
N GLY A 624 38.85 6.59 15.70
CA GLY A 624 37.55 6.12 15.20
C GLY A 624 37.37 6.39 13.72
N TYR A 625 36.25 5.95 13.16
CA TYR A 625 36.03 5.97 11.71
C TYR A 625 34.74 6.70 11.34
N ILE A 626 34.80 7.45 10.24
CA ILE A 626 33.61 7.93 9.53
C ILE A 626 33.63 7.33 8.14
N TYR A 627 32.48 6.86 7.67
CA TYR A 627 32.30 6.41 6.30
C TYR A 627 31.50 7.45 5.53
N TYR A 628 31.85 7.70 4.28
CA TYR A 628 31.13 8.62 3.39
C TYR A 628 30.81 7.89 2.08
N ASP A 629 29.63 8.19 1.55
CA ASP A 629 29.15 7.60 0.30
C ASP A 629 28.17 8.52 -0.44
N ASP A 630 27.92 8.19 -1.71
CA ASP A 630 26.85 8.77 -2.54
C ASP A 630 26.79 10.32 -2.51
N MET A 631 27.92 10.94 -2.81
CA MET A 631 28.08 12.40 -2.78
C MET A 631 27.34 13.08 -3.94
N GLU A 632 26.71 14.22 -3.74
CA GLU A 632 25.95 14.92 -4.76
C GLU A 632 26.17 16.43 -4.72
N LEU A 633 26.40 17.02 -5.90
CA LEU A 633 26.23 18.45 -6.13
C LEU A 633 25.50 18.65 -7.45
N THR A 634 24.31 19.24 -7.41
CA THR A 634 23.46 19.42 -8.60
C THR A 634 22.94 20.85 -8.69
N GLU A 635 22.72 21.35 -9.91
CA GLU A 635 22.08 22.65 -10.15
C GLU A 635 20.55 22.47 -10.10
N VAL A 636 19.88 23.30 -9.29
CA VAL A 636 18.41 23.32 -9.15
C VAL A 636 17.87 24.44 -10.06
N GLN A 637 16.86 24.13 -10.88
CA GLN A 637 16.29 25.09 -11.85
C GLN A 637 15.26 26.02 -11.22
#